data_AF-A0A6V7YAE5-F1
#
_entry.id   AF-A0A6V7YAE5-F1
#
_cell.length_a   1.000
_cell.length_b   1.000
_cell.length_c   1.000
_cell.angle_alpha   90.00
_cell.angle_beta   90.00
_cell.angle_gamma   90.00
#
_symmetry.space_group_name_H-M   'P 1'
#
loop_
_entity.id
_entity.type
_entity.pdbx_description
1 polymer ?
#
loop_
_entity_poly.entity_id
_entity_poly.type
_entity_poly.pdbx_seq_one_letter_code
_entity_poly.pdbx_strand_id
1 'polypeptide(L)'
;MPMSLASLVPAFALSVEDKPFFPHMVNRPENYGKKIFPVKEDYLADGMMPEKRAQFDKWYEQHKDEPFNLDESLASYCINDVEILMAALVAFRREFLEVSNGLDVLREAMTIASACMKHFRTNHLQSQHLGIVPEKGYDNADNQSLLALRFLSWYAEEHKVNIRNAYSKEGEKRFGNYRVDGWVEENKLVIEVNGCCWHGCRKCFPDDEIRLPMGLQRGFRGKGMKIVWNLLKALM
;
A
#
# COMPACT_ATOMS: atom_id res chain seq x y z
N MET A 1 -2.85 18.34 -1.49
CA MET A 1 -3.48 19.02 -0.34
C MET A 1 -4.89 18.49 -0.21
N PRO A 2 -5.33 18.00 0.96
CA PRO A 2 -6.59 17.25 1.09
C PRO A 2 -7.80 18.18 1.27
N MET A 3 -8.04 19.09 0.33
CA MET A 3 -9.19 20.00 0.35
C MET A 3 -9.62 20.39 -1.06
N SER A 4 -10.80 21.00 -1.20
CA SER A 4 -11.30 21.46 -2.49
C SER A 4 -10.45 22.62 -3.04
N LEU A 5 -10.40 22.75 -4.37
CA LEU A 5 -9.65 23.81 -5.03
C LEU A 5 -10.14 25.21 -4.62
N ALA A 6 -11.46 25.39 -4.55
CA ALA A 6 -12.07 26.65 -4.12
C ALA A 6 -11.70 26.99 -2.66
N SER A 7 -11.49 25.98 -1.82
CA SER A 7 -11.08 26.19 -0.42
C SER A 7 -9.59 26.56 -0.27
N LEU A 8 -8.75 26.34 -1.30
CA LEU A 8 -7.33 26.73 -1.24
C LEU A 8 -7.14 28.24 -1.28
N VAL A 9 -8.00 28.95 -2.02
CA VAL A 9 -7.95 30.42 -2.15
C VAL A 9 -8.03 31.12 -0.79
N PRO A 10 -9.07 30.88 0.05
CA PRO A 10 -9.13 31.46 1.39
C PRO A 10 -8.08 30.87 2.34
N ALA A 11 -7.72 29.58 2.20
CA ALA A 11 -6.77 28.93 3.10
C ALA A 11 -5.35 29.52 3.01
N PHE A 12 -4.90 29.89 1.80
CA PHE A 12 -3.59 30.49 1.56
C PHE A 12 -3.66 32.00 1.25
N ALA A 13 -4.82 32.63 1.44
CA ALA A 13 -5.07 34.03 1.10
C ALA A 13 -4.58 34.41 -0.31
N LEU A 14 -4.90 33.57 -1.30
CA LEU A 14 -4.45 33.75 -2.68
C LEU A 14 -5.24 34.87 -3.36
N SER A 15 -4.56 35.75 -4.09
CA SER A 15 -5.16 36.76 -4.94
C SER A 15 -5.55 36.15 -6.29
N VAL A 16 -6.65 35.39 -6.33
CA VAL A 16 -7.18 34.81 -7.57
C VAL A 16 -8.62 35.27 -7.75
N GLU A 17 -9.03 35.51 -9.00
CA GLU A 17 -10.39 35.91 -9.32
C GLU A 17 -11.39 34.81 -8.94
N ASP A 18 -12.53 35.23 -8.40
CA ASP A 18 -13.61 34.32 -8.04
C ASP A 18 -14.12 33.60 -9.29
N LYS A 19 -14.29 32.30 -9.15
CA LYS A 19 -14.67 31.41 -10.24
C LYS A 19 -16.13 31.67 -10.66
N PRO A 20 -16.41 32.02 -11.93
CA PRO A 20 -17.78 32.10 -12.41
C PRO A 20 -18.43 30.71 -12.40
N PHE A 21 -19.77 30.68 -12.36
CA PHE A 21 -20.52 29.43 -12.42
C PHE A 21 -20.32 28.75 -13.78
N PHE A 22 -20.00 27.46 -13.76
CA PHE A 22 -19.75 26.68 -14.98
C PHE A 22 -20.88 25.66 -15.21
N PRO A 23 -21.46 25.59 -16.42
CA PRO A 23 -22.49 24.61 -16.75
C PRO A 23 -21.83 23.25 -16.99
N HIS A 24 -21.86 22.36 -16.00
CA HIS A 24 -21.16 21.07 -16.10
C HIS A 24 -21.81 20.10 -17.10
N MET A 25 -23.13 20.15 -17.28
CA MET A 25 -23.86 19.17 -18.09
C MET A 25 -23.78 19.42 -19.60
N VAL A 26 -23.34 20.61 -20.01
CA VAL A 26 -23.17 20.96 -21.43
C VAL A 26 -21.82 20.52 -22.00
N ASN A 27 -20.90 20.02 -21.17
CA ASN A 27 -19.62 19.50 -21.62
C ASN A 27 -19.80 18.16 -22.37
N ARG A 28 -20.27 18.25 -23.62
CA ARG A 28 -20.54 17.13 -24.51
C ARG A 28 -20.03 17.45 -25.91
N PRO A 29 -19.59 16.44 -26.69
CA PRO A 29 -19.06 16.64 -28.04
C PRO A 29 -19.98 17.42 -28.98
N GLU A 30 -21.30 17.33 -28.79
CA GLU A 30 -22.29 17.98 -29.64
C GLU A 30 -22.30 19.51 -29.49
N ASN A 31 -21.77 20.02 -28.38
CA ASN A 31 -21.77 21.43 -28.00
C ASN A 31 -20.42 22.14 -28.29
N TYR A 32 -19.36 21.39 -28.63
CA TYR A 32 -18.06 21.98 -28.98
C TYR A 32 -18.16 22.79 -30.28
N GLY A 33 -17.47 23.94 -30.34
CA GLY A 33 -17.52 24.88 -31.45
C GLY A 33 -18.85 25.60 -31.63
N LYS A 34 -19.79 25.50 -30.68
CA LYS A 34 -21.12 26.15 -30.74
C LYS A 34 -21.32 27.10 -29.56
N LYS A 35 -22.11 28.14 -29.83
CA LYS A 35 -22.68 28.99 -28.78
C LYS A 35 -23.99 28.37 -28.31
N ILE A 36 -24.12 28.22 -27.00
CA ILE A 36 -25.29 27.60 -26.36
C ILE A 36 -25.86 28.52 -25.31
N PHE A 37 -27.09 28.23 -24.87
CA PHE A 37 -27.77 28.94 -23.78
C PHE A 37 -28.07 27.90 -22.69
N PRO A 38 -27.16 27.70 -21.72
CA PRO A 38 -27.31 26.67 -20.71
C PRO A 38 -28.49 26.99 -19.79
N VAL A 39 -29.28 25.97 -19.44
CA VAL A 39 -30.39 26.10 -18.49
C VAL A 39 -29.92 25.89 -17.04
N LYS A 40 -30.74 26.19 -16.04
CA LYS A 40 -30.34 26.04 -14.62
C LYS A 40 -29.91 24.62 -14.27
N GLU A 41 -30.56 23.63 -14.88
CA GLU A 41 -30.24 22.21 -14.74
C GLU A 41 -28.82 21.89 -15.21
N ASP A 42 -28.31 22.62 -16.21
CA ASP A 42 -26.97 22.40 -16.75
C ASP A 42 -25.85 22.76 -15.76
N TYR A 43 -26.14 23.63 -14.80
CA TYR A 43 -25.24 24.04 -13.72
C TYR A 43 -25.32 23.13 -12.49
N LEU A 44 -26.15 22.08 -12.52
CA LEU A 44 -26.45 21.24 -11.35
C LEU A 44 -26.99 22.07 -10.18
N ALA A 45 -27.79 23.09 -10.49
CA ALA A 45 -28.23 24.07 -9.51
C ALA A 45 -28.96 23.40 -8.33
N ASP A 46 -29.70 22.32 -8.55
CA ASP A 46 -30.47 21.63 -7.49
C ASP A 46 -29.59 20.93 -6.45
N GLY A 47 -28.33 20.63 -6.81
CA GLY A 47 -27.33 20.10 -5.89
C GLY A 47 -26.57 21.15 -5.09
N MET A 48 -26.82 22.44 -5.32
CA MET A 48 -26.13 23.53 -4.62
C MET A 48 -26.69 23.73 -3.20
N MET A 49 -25.81 24.04 -2.24
CA MET A 49 -26.23 24.45 -0.90
C MET A 49 -27.03 25.76 -0.94
N PRO A 50 -27.97 26.01 0.00
CA PRO A 50 -28.89 27.14 -0.07
C PRO A 50 -28.23 28.51 -0.30
N GLU A 51 -27.12 28.80 0.39
CA GLU A 51 -26.39 30.06 0.23
C GLU A 51 -25.80 30.21 -1.18
N LYS A 52 -25.16 29.15 -1.69
CA LYS A 52 -24.57 29.14 -3.03
C LYS A 52 -25.65 29.16 -4.11
N ARG A 53 -26.80 28.52 -3.87
CA ARG A 53 -27.95 28.54 -4.77
C ARG A 53 -28.52 29.95 -4.93
N ALA A 54 -28.67 30.70 -3.83
CA ALA A 54 -29.15 32.08 -3.89
C ALA A 54 -28.20 33.00 -4.68
N GLN A 55 -26.88 32.81 -4.51
CA GLN A 55 -25.88 33.54 -5.31
C GLN A 55 -25.96 33.15 -6.80
N PHE A 56 -26.10 31.86 -7.09
CA PHE A 56 -26.27 31.34 -8.44
C PHE A 56 -27.52 31.90 -9.12
N ASP A 57 -28.68 31.87 -8.47
CA ASP A 57 -29.94 32.34 -9.09
C ASP A 57 -29.86 33.83 -9.44
N LYS A 58 -29.24 34.66 -8.57
CA LYS A 58 -29.01 36.09 -8.87
C LYS A 58 -28.08 36.29 -10.07
N TRP A 59 -27.00 35.52 -10.14
CA TRP A 59 -26.05 35.57 -11.26
C TRP A 59 -26.70 35.08 -12.56
N TYR A 60 -27.45 33.99 -12.52
CA TYR A 60 -28.09 33.38 -13.68
C TYR A 60 -29.11 34.31 -14.33
N GLU A 61 -29.95 34.99 -13.53
CA GLU A 61 -30.92 35.95 -14.10
C GLU A 61 -30.26 37.10 -14.88
N GLN A 62 -29.01 37.44 -14.56
CA GLN A 62 -28.26 38.48 -15.25
C GLN A 62 -27.59 37.97 -16.54
N HIS A 63 -27.27 36.68 -16.63
CA HIS A 63 -26.44 36.11 -17.71
C HIS A 63 -27.17 35.07 -18.59
N LYS A 64 -28.44 34.74 -18.29
CA LYS A 64 -29.21 33.69 -19.02
C LYS A 64 -29.39 33.94 -20.51
N ASP A 65 -29.40 35.20 -20.93
CA ASP A 65 -29.61 35.61 -22.33
C ASP A 65 -28.27 35.83 -23.06
N GLU A 66 -27.14 35.57 -22.40
CA GLU A 66 -25.81 35.68 -23.00
C GLU A 66 -25.39 34.36 -23.65
N PRO A 67 -24.82 34.40 -24.87
CA PRO A 67 -24.35 33.19 -25.53
C PRO A 67 -23.10 32.63 -24.82
N PHE A 68 -23.20 31.41 -24.32
CA PHE A 68 -22.10 30.72 -23.67
C PHE A 68 -21.21 30.02 -24.71
N ASN A 69 -19.92 30.35 -24.72
CA ASN A 69 -18.91 29.64 -25.51
C ASN A 69 -18.19 28.61 -24.62
N LEU A 70 -18.50 27.34 -24.85
CA LEU A 70 -17.97 26.24 -24.05
C LEU A 70 -16.45 26.11 -24.19
N ASP A 71 -15.90 26.27 -25.39
CA ASP A 71 -14.46 26.03 -25.64
C ASP A 71 -13.60 27.09 -24.94
N GLU A 72 -13.97 28.36 -25.06
CA GLU A 72 -13.28 29.48 -24.39
C GLU A 72 -13.43 29.39 -22.87
N SER A 73 -14.64 29.09 -22.40
CA SER A 73 -14.93 29.00 -20.97
C SER A 73 -14.22 27.81 -20.33
N LEU A 74 -14.15 26.66 -21.02
CA LEU A 74 -13.44 25.47 -20.54
C LEU A 74 -11.93 25.73 -20.48
N ALA A 75 -11.35 26.36 -21.51
CA ALA A 75 -9.95 26.75 -21.51
C ALA A 75 -9.63 27.69 -20.35
N SER A 76 -10.43 28.75 -20.18
CA SER A 76 -10.26 29.71 -19.07
C SER A 76 -10.40 29.04 -17.70
N TYR A 77 -11.36 28.13 -17.55
CA TYR A 77 -11.58 27.36 -16.33
C TYR A 77 -10.36 26.50 -15.98
N CYS A 78 -9.81 25.78 -16.96
CA CYS A 78 -8.63 24.94 -16.75
C CYS A 78 -7.38 25.76 -16.42
N ILE A 79 -7.19 26.91 -17.08
CA ILE A 79 -6.07 27.83 -16.78
C ILE A 79 -6.16 28.30 -15.33
N ASN A 80 -7.32 28.82 -14.92
CA ASN A 80 -7.53 29.27 -13.55
C ASN A 80 -7.29 28.15 -12.53
N ASP A 81 -7.73 26.93 -12.80
CA ASP A 81 -7.52 25.80 -11.89
C ASP A 81 -6.03 25.47 -11.71
N VAL A 82 -5.24 25.52 -12.79
CA VAL A 82 -3.79 25.33 -12.73
C VAL A 82 -3.12 26.48 -11.98
N GLU A 83 -3.56 27.72 -12.18
CA GLU A 83 -3.04 28.89 -11.48
C GLU A 83 -3.30 28.81 -9.97
N ILE A 84 -4.52 28.44 -9.55
CA ILE A 84 -4.85 28.23 -8.13
C ILE A 84 -3.98 27.12 -7.53
N LEU A 85 -3.85 25.98 -8.22
CA LEU A 85 -3.02 24.87 -7.74
C LEU A 85 -1.56 25.27 -7.59
N MET A 86 -1.01 25.99 -8.57
CA MET A 86 0.37 26.46 -8.54
C MET A 86 0.59 27.47 -7.42
N ALA A 87 -0.29 28.47 -7.30
CA ALA A 87 -0.19 29.49 -6.26
C ALA A 87 -0.31 28.88 -4.85
N ALA A 88 -1.25 27.96 -4.65
CA ALA A 88 -1.40 27.22 -3.41
C ALA A 88 -0.16 26.37 -3.08
N LEU A 89 0.42 25.70 -4.08
CA LEU A 89 1.62 24.88 -3.90
C LEU A 89 2.85 25.73 -3.52
N VAL A 90 3.00 26.91 -4.14
CA VAL A 90 4.06 27.87 -3.82
C VAL A 90 3.89 28.40 -2.39
N ALA A 91 2.68 28.79 -2.00
CA ALA A 91 2.37 29.25 -0.64
C ALA A 91 2.66 28.14 0.39
N PHE A 92 2.15 26.92 0.15
CA PHE A 92 2.39 25.76 1.00
C PHE A 92 3.88 25.45 1.16
N ARG A 93 4.65 25.46 0.06
CA ARG A 93 6.09 25.21 0.12
C ARG A 93 6.81 26.25 0.97
N ARG A 94 6.47 27.54 0.81
CA ARG A 94 7.06 28.63 1.60
C ARG A 94 6.77 28.45 3.09
N GLU A 95 5.51 28.29 3.46
CA GLU A 95 5.11 28.11 4.86
C GLU A 95 5.74 26.87 5.48
N PHE A 96 5.77 25.76 4.74
CA PHE A 96 6.39 24.53 5.24
C PHE A 96 7.89 24.69 5.43
N LEU A 97 8.60 25.36 4.52
CA LEU A 97 10.04 25.64 4.67
C LEU A 97 10.34 26.44 5.94
N GLU A 98 9.53 27.45 6.23
CA GLU A 98 9.64 28.29 7.43
C GLU A 98 9.41 27.47 8.72
N VAL A 99 8.32 26.71 8.78
CA VAL A 99 7.98 25.88 9.95
C VAL A 99 8.98 24.74 10.14
N SER A 100 9.49 24.18 9.05
CA SER A 100 10.27 22.96 9.09
C SER A 100 11.76 23.14 9.29
N ASN A 101 12.21 24.39 9.51
CA ASN A 101 13.61 24.77 9.65
C ASN A 101 14.46 24.35 8.43
N GLY A 102 13.91 24.56 7.23
CA GLY A 102 14.64 24.36 5.97
C GLY A 102 14.38 23.04 5.22
N LEU A 103 13.38 22.24 5.62
CA LEU A 103 13.01 21.04 4.86
C LEU A 103 12.11 21.42 3.67
N ASP A 104 12.57 21.12 2.46
CA ASP A 104 11.80 21.40 1.25
C ASP A 104 10.81 20.27 0.97
N VAL A 105 9.54 20.52 1.29
CA VAL A 105 8.47 19.54 1.12
C VAL A 105 8.42 18.95 -0.29
N LEU A 106 8.68 19.73 -1.34
CA LEU A 106 8.58 19.24 -2.73
C LEU A 106 9.75 18.35 -3.15
N ARG A 107 10.91 18.49 -2.51
CA ARG A 107 12.09 17.67 -2.79
C ARG A 107 12.16 16.44 -1.91
N GLU A 108 11.67 16.56 -0.69
CA GLU A 108 11.96 15.60 0.36
C GLU A 108 10.80 14.65 0.68
N ALA A 109 9.58 14.98 0.24
CA ALA A 109 8.39 14.17 0.52
C ALA A 109 7.30 14.35 -0.54
N MET A 110 6.76 13.23 -1.04
CA MET A 110 5.61 13.28 -1.96
C MET A 110 4.28 13.58 -1.25
N THR A 111 4.19 13.32 0.06
CA THR A 111 2.95 13.45 0.84
C THR A 111 3.19 14.27 2.10
N ILE A 112 2.12 14.96 2.57
CA ILE A 112 2.16 15.76 3.79
C ILE A 112 2.55 14.89 5.00
N ALA A 113 2.01 13.68 5.10
CA ALA A 113 2.35 12.76 6.19
C ALA A 113 3.84 12.41 6.20
N SER A 114 4.43 12.13 5.02
CA SER A 114 5.87 11.88 4.89
C SER A 114 6.70 13.12 5.27
N ALA A 115 6.24 14.31 4.88
CA ALA A 115 6.90 15.57 5.21
C ALA A 115 6.89 15.83 6.72
N CYS A 116 5.73 15.70 7.37
CA CYS A 116 5.59 15.84 8.82
C CYS A 116 6.43 14.81 9.58
N MET A 117 6.45 13.55 9.13
CA MET A 117 7.26 12.50 9.74
C MET A 117 8.77 12.79 9.58
N LYS A 118 9.18 13.36 8.45
CA LYS A 118 10.58 13.78 8.24
C LYS A 118 10.94 14.97 9.12
N HIS A 119 10.07 15.97 9.19
CA HIS A 119 10.21 17.13 10.08
C HIS A 119 10.34 16.71 11.55
N PHE A 120 9.47 15.81 12.01
CA PHE A 120 9.53 15.26 13.35
C PHE A 120 10.87 14.55 13.62
N ARG A 121 11.27 13.62 12.74
CA ARG A 121 12.51 12.86 12.91
C ARG A 121 13.78 13.72 12.85
N THR A 122 13.75 14.84 12.13
CA THR A 122 14.93 15.68 11.92
C THR A 122 15.08 16.74 13.01
N ASN A 123 13.97 17.38 13.42
CA ASN A 123 14.02 18.54 14.30
C ASN A 123 13.53 18.28 15.73
N HIS A 124 12.73 17.24 15.96
CA HIS A 124 12.05 17.02 17.25
C HIS A 124 12.42 15.70 17.93
N LEU A 125 12.80 14.67 17.15
CA LEU A 125 13.11 13.36 17.69
C LEU A 125 14.45 13.39 18.44
N GLN A 126 14.38 13.10 19.75
CA GLN A 126 15.57 13.02 20.59
C GLN A 126 16.43 11.81 20.22
N SER A 127 17.75 11.96 20.42
CA SER A 127 18.70 10.88 20.20
C SER A 127 18.36 9.65 21.06
N GLN A 128 18.54 8.45 20.51
CA GLN A 128 18.31 7.17 21.18
C GLN A 128 16.86 6.90 21.62
N HIS A 129 15.88 7.61 21.06
CA HIS A 129 14.48 7.40 21.41
C HIS A 129 13.78 6.29 20.59
N LEU A 130 14.30 5.96 19.41
CA LEU A 130 13.80 4.85 18.58
C LEU A 130 14.68 3.60 18.77
N GLY A 131 14.06 2.48 19.11
CA GLY A 131 14.71 1.17 19.06
C GLY A 131 14.99 0.78 17.62
N ILE A 132 16.25 0.39 17.33
CA ILE A 132 16.64 -0.13 16.02
C ILE A 132 16.13 -1.57 15.91
N VAL A 133 15.09 -1.79 15.11
CA VAL A 133 14.60 -3.14 14.81
C VAL A 133 15.54 -3.76 13.76
N PRO A 134 16.24 -4.87 14.05
CA PRO A 134 17.00 -5.60 13.05
C PRO A 134 16.08 -6.16 11.96
N GLU A 135 16.59 -6.45 10.76
CA GLU A 135 15.78 -7.08 9.69
C GLU A 135 15.09 -8.38 10.12
N LYS A 136 15.61 -9.06 11.14
CA LYS A 136 15.05 -10.30 11.72
C LYS A 136 14.17 -10.07 12.95
N GLY A 137 13.86 -8.82 13.29
CA GLY A 137 13.19 -8.46 14.53
C GLY A 137 14.10 -8.61 15.76
N TYR A 138 13.53 -8.40 16.94
CA TYR A 138 14.21 -8.62 18.22
C TYR A 138 14.15 -10.08 18.69
N ASP A 139 13.21 -10.85 18.13
CA ASP A 139 13.06 -12.26 18.47
C ASP A 139 13.98 -13.09 17.59
N ASN A 140 14.82 -13.91 18.22
CA ASN A 140 15.46 -15.06 17.57
C ASN A 140 14.44 -16.17 17.29
N ALA A 141 13.23 -15.82 16.83
CA ALA A 141 12.21 -16.79 16.49
C ALA A 141 12.73 -17.63 15.33
N ASP A 142 12.89 -18.92 15.58
CA ASP A 142 13.32 -19.86 14.56
C ASP A 142 12.25 -19.88 13.44
N ASN A 143 12.69 -19.66 12.20
CA ASN A 143 11.81 -19.55 11.04
C ASN A 143 11.26 -20.93 10.66
N GLN A 144 10.16 -21.34 11.29
CA GLN A 144 9.43 -22.54 10.90
C GLN A 144 8.27 -22.19 9.96
N SER A 145 8.09 -22.97 8.88
CA SER A 145 7.03 -22.69 7.90
C SER A 145 5.63 -22.92 8.48
N LEU A 146 4.66 -22.10 8.07
CA LEU A 146 3.25 -22.27 8.49
C LEU A 146 2.70 -23.67 8.14
N LEU A 147 3.15 -24.25 7.03
CA LEU A 147 2.80 -25.61 6.63
C LEU A 147 3.33 -26.64 7.64
N ALA A 148 4.60 -26.53 8.03
CA ALA A 148 5.22 -27.40 9.02
C ALA A 148 4.49 -27.31 10.37
N LEU A 149 4.20 -26.10 10.85
CA LEU A 149 3.48 -25.89 12.10
C LEU A 149 2.11 -26.56 12.10
N ARG A 150 1.32 -26.36 11.04
CA ARG A 150 -0.01 -26.98 10.91
C ARG A 150 0.06 -28.50 10.85
N PHE A 151 1.02 -29.05 10.11
CA PHE A 151 1.22 -30.49 10.04
C PHE A 151 1.59 -31.09 11.40
N LEU A 152 2.51 -30.46 12.13
CA LEU A 152 2.92 -30.92 13.46
C LEU A 152 1.76 -30.82 14.46
N SER A 153 0.95 -29.75 14.43
CA SER A 153 -0.25 -29.65 15.26
C SER A 153 -1.22 -30.79 14.98
N TRP A 154 -1.50 -31.08 13.70
CA TRP A 154 -2.35 -32.21 13.33
C TRP A 154 -1.77 -33.56 13.78
N TYR A 155 -0.47 -33.79 13.57
CA TYR A 155 0.19 -35.04 13.97
C TYR A 155 0.15 -35.24 15.49
N ALA A 156 0.32 -34.16 16.26
CA ALA A 156 0.24 -34.18 17.71
C ALA A 156 -1.16 -34.60 18.19
N GLU A 157 -2.21 -34.08 17.56
CA GLU A 157 -3.60 -34.41 17.88
C GLU A 157 -3.97 -35.86 17.48
N GLU A 158 -3.62 -36.28 16.26
CA GLU A 158 -3.94 -37.60 15.72
C GLU A 158 -3.26 -38.73 16.52
N HIS A 159 -1.98 -38.56 16.81
CA HIS A 159 -1.18 -39.57 17.50
C HIS A 159 -1.12 -39.38 19.02
N LYS A 160 -1.73 -38.30 19.55
CA LYS A 160 -1.72 -37.92 20.97
C LYS A 160 -0.29 -37.84 21.54
N VAL A 161 0.63 -37.30 20.76
CA VAL A 161 2.05 -37.16 21.13
C VAL A 161 2.40 -35.70 21.34
N ASN A 162 3.30 -35.41 22.29
CA ASN A 162 3.82 -34.07 22.46
C ASN A 162 5.00 -33.84 21.49
N ILE A 163 4.91 -32.79 20.67
CA ILE A 163 5.92 -32.46 19.66
C ILE A 163 6.62 -31.16 20.04
N ARG A 164 7.94 -31.21 20.14
CA ARG A 164 8.80 -30.02 20.27
C ARG A 164 9.05 -29.39 18.89
N ASN A 165 8.77 -28.10 18.76
CA ASN A 165 8.87 -27.29 17.54
C ASN A 165 9.41 -25.86 17.85
N ALA A 166 9.44 -24.96 16.87
CA ALA A 166 9.98 -23.60 17.04
C ALA A 166 9.28 -22.73 18.09
N TYR A 167 8.01 -23.01 18.41
CA TYR A 167 7.21 -22.26 19.41
C TYR A 167 7.18 -22.92 20.78
N SER A 168 7.86 -24.06 20.93
CA SER A 168 8.04 -24.69 22.24
C SER A 168 8.96 -23.82 23.10
N LYS A 169 8.77 -23.80 24.43
CA LYS A 169 9.62 -23.01 25.36
C LYS A 169 11.13 -23.29 25.21
N GLU A 170 11.45 -24.49 24.71
CA GLU A 170 12.81 -24.97 24.52
C GLU A 170 13.32 -24.77 23.06
N GLY A 171 12.49 -24.23 22.16
CA GLY A 171 12.77 -24.09 20.72
C GLY A 171 12.88 -25.43 19.97
N GLU A 172 13.34 -25.39 18.72
CA GLU A 172 13.59 -26.60 17.91
C GLU A 172 14.72 -27.47 18.51
N LYS A 173 14.55 -28.79 18.43
CA LYS A 173 15.61 -29.73 18.85
C LYS A 173 16.79 -29.65 17.87
N ARG A 174 18.00 -29.53 18.40
CA ARG A 174 19.24 -29.55 17.62
C ARG A 174 19.93 -30.91 17.70
N PHE A 175 20.36 -31.40 16.55
CA PHE A 175 21.26 -32.55 16.39
C PHE A 175 22.52 -32.08 15.66
N GLY A 176 23.61 -31.87 16.43
CA GLY A 176 24.83 -31.25 15.91
C GLY A 176 24.56 -29.86 15.35
N ASN A 177 24.84 -29.67 14.05
CA ASN A 177 24.62 -28.41 13.34
C ASN A 177 23.22 -28.29 12.72
N TYR A 178 22.38 -29.33 12.82
CA TYR A 178 21.06 -29.37 12.20
C TYR A 178 19.95 -29.14 13.23
N ARG A 179 18.90 -28.44 12.82
CA ARG A 179 17.64 -28.26 13.53
C ARG A 179 16.56 -29.06 12.82
N VAL A 180 15.64 -29.63 13.59
CA VAL A 180 14.53 -30.42 13.05
C VAL A 180 13.21 -29.69 13.27
N ASP A 181 12.29 -29.82 12.31
CA ASP A 181 10.98 -29.18 12.38
C ASP A 181 10.16 -29.68 13.59
N GLY A 182 10.15 -31.00 13.83
CA GLY A 182 9.42 -31.62 14.92
C GLY A 182 10.21 -32.75 15.59
N TRP A 183 10.19 -32.79 16.92
CA TRP A 183 10.79 -33.85 17.72
C TRP A 183 9.77 -34.45 18.70
N VAL A 184 9.63 -35.77 18.67
CA VAL A 184 8.79 -36.54 19.60
C VAL A 184 9.69 -37.38 20.50
N GLU A 185 9.74 -37.04 21.79
CA GLU A 185 10.62 -37.69 22.76
C GLU A 185 10.24 -39.16 22.99
N GLU A 186 8.94 -39.45 23.08
CA GLU A 186 8.39 -40.78 23.41
C GLU A 186 8.88 -41.88 22.46
N ASN A 187 8.89 -41.58 21.16
CA ASN A 187 9.26 -42.54 20.12
C ASN A 187 10.64 -42.26 19.51
N LYS A 188 11.37 -41.26 20.04
CA LYS A 188 12.61 -40.73 19.43
C LYS A 188 12.44 -40.45 17.93
N LEU A 189 11.29 -39.87 17.56
CA LEU A 189 10.91 -39.63 16.17
C LEU A 189 11.26 -38.19 15.78
N VAL A 190 12.00 -38.06 14.68
CA VAL A 190 12.23 -36.79 14.01
C VAL A 190 11.22 -36.64 12.87
N ILE A 191 10.58 -35.48 12.80
CA ILE A 191 9.67 -35.11 11.72
C ILE A 191 10.27 -33.91 10.98
N GLU A 192 10.42 -34.05 9.67
CA GLU A 192 10.77 -32.95 8.76
C GLU A 192 9.66 -32.74 7.73
N VAL A 193 9.24 -31.49 7.57
CA VAL A 193 8.16 -31.10 6.65
C VAL A 193 8.77 -30.28 5.50
N ASN A 194 9.30 -31.01 4.53
CA ASN A 194 9.98 -30.44 3.38
C ASN A 194 9.01 -29.96 2.30
N GLY A 195 9.13 -28.70 1.89
CA GLY A 195 8.30 -28.09 0.83
C GLY A 195 8.52 -28.68 -0.56
N CYS A 196 7.62 -28.35 -1.51
CA CYS A 196 7.62 -28.88 -2.88
C CYS A 196 8.93 -28.72 -3.66
N CYS A 197 9.71 -27.69 -3.35
CA CYS A 197 11.03 -27.44 -3.95
C CYS A 197 12.08 -28.48 -3.51
N TRP A 198 11.91 -29.13 -2.36
CA TRP A 198 12.86 -30.11 -1.85
C TRP A 198 12.57 -31.52 -2.39
N HIS A 199 11.32 -31.87 -2.62
CA HIS A 199 10.96 -33.19 -3.15
C HIS A 199 10.65 -33.21 -4.66
N GLY A 200 10.76 -32.07 -5.35
CA GLY A 200 10.62 -31.97 -6.80
C GLY A 200 9.21 -32.28 -7.29
N CYS A 201 8.20 -31.65 -6.67
CA CYS A 201 6.79 -31.86 -7.00
C CYS A 201 6.51 -31.58 -8.50
N ARG A 202 6.05 -32.58 -9.26
CA ARG A 202 5.74 -32.45 -10.70
C ARG A 202 4.69 -31.38 -11.01
N LYS A 203 3.80 -31.07 -10.06
CA LYS A 203 2.77 -30.03 -10.21
C LYS A 203 3.33 -28.61 -10.05
N CYS A 204 4.28 -28.42 -9.13
CA CYS A 204 4.86 -27.11 -8.83
C CYS A 204 6.14 -26.82 -9.64
N PHE A 205 6.87 -27.86 -10.01
CA PHE A 205 8.13 -27.81 -10.76
C PHE A 205 8.00 -28.79 -11.95
N PRO A 206 7.33 -28.39 -13.04
CA PRO A 206 7.05 -29.30 -14.16
C PRO A 206 8.30 -29.62 -14.99
N ASP A 207 9.29 -28.73 -15.01
CA ASP A 207 10.54 -28.90 -15.74
C ASP A 207 11.48 -29.90 -15.02
N ASP A 208 12.01 -30.88 -15.76
CA ASP A 208 12.93 -31.91 -15.28
C ASP A 208 14.36 -31.37 -15.04
N GLU A 209 14.72 -30.25 -15.67
CA GLU A 209 16.06 -29.67 -15.62
C GLU A 209 16.28 -28.73 -14.42
N ILE A 210 15.20 -28.36 -13.71
CA ILE A 210 15.28 -27.51 -12.52
C ILE A 210 16.18 -28.15 -11.47
N ARG A 211 17.18 -27.38 -11.02
CA ARG A 211 18.03 -27.72 -9.88
C ARG A 211 17.27 -27.43 -8.59
N LEU A 212 17.04 -28.48 -7.80
CA LEU A 212 16.45 -28.39 -6.48
C LEU A 212 17.48 -27.84 -5.47
N PRO A 213 17.07 -27.30 -4.31
CA PRO A 213 17.98 -26.76 -3.29
C PRO A 213 19.04 -27.76 -2.78
N MET A 214 18.83 -29.07 -2.96
CA MET A 214 19.81 -30.12 -2.65
C MET A 214 20.84 -30.37 -3.76
N GLY A 215 20.87 -29.55 -4.82
CA GLY A 215 21.83 -29.66 -5.92
C GLY A 215 21.51 -30.73 -6.97
N LEU A 216 20.38 -31.44 -6.84
CA LEU A 216 19.94 -32.47 -7.78
C LEU A 216 18.93 -31.92 -8.80
N GLN A 217 18.95 -32.45 -10.02
CA GLN A 217 17.91 -32.20 -11.02
C GLN A 217 16.65 -33.02 -10.73
N ARG A 218 15.47 -32.46 -11.00
CA ARG A 218 14.19 -33.14 -10.75
C ARG A 218 14.08 -34.47 -11.52
N GLY A 219 14.49 -34.51 -12.79
CA GLY A 219 14.38 -35.70 -13.65
C GLY A 219 15.12 -36.94 -13.16
N PHE A 220 16.18 -36.75 -12.36
CA PHE A 220 16.96 -37.86 -11.80
C PHE A 220 16.23 -38.66 -10.71
N ARG A 221 15.15 -38.13 -10.09
CA ARG A 221 14.36 -38.82 -9.06
C ARG A 221 13.21 -39.69 -9.60
N GLY A 222 13.15 -39.91 -10.91
CA GLY A 222 12.03 -40.55 -11.62
C GLY A 222 11.68 -42.00 -11.28
N LYS A 223 12.37 -42.70 -10.37
CA LYS A 223 12.02 -44.07 -9.97
C LYS A 223 12.14 -44.30 -8.46
N GLY A 224 11.01 -44.13 -7.76
CA GLY A 224 10.68 -44.93 -6.56
C GLY A 224 11.36 -44.57 -5.23
N MET A 225 11.08 -43.39 -4.66
CA MET A 225 11.35 -43.16 -3.23
C MET A 225 10.08 -42.75 -2.50
N LYS A 226 9.43 -43.72 -1.83
CA LYS A 226 8.45 -43.46 -0.76
C LYS A 226 9.21 -42.80 0.39
N ILE A 227 8.89 -41.54 0.70
CA ILE A 227 9.38 -40.90 1.92
C ILE A 227 8.47 -41.39 3.06
N VAL A 228 8.87 -42.50 3.67
CA VAL A 228 8.51 -42.86 5.05
C VAL A 228 9.82 -42.76 5.81
N TRP A 229 9.95 -41.79 6.70
CA TRP A 229 11.07 -41.75 7.65
C TRP A 229 10.87 -42.86 8.69
N ASN A 230 11.29 -44.08 8.36
CA ASN A 230 11.76 -45.00 9.38
C ASN A 230 13.19 -44.57 9.70
N LEU A 231 13.39 -43.83 10.78
CA LEU A 231 14.73 -43.53 11.26
C LEU A 231 15.37 -44.83 11.76
N LEU A 232 16.44 -45.21 11.07
CA LEU A 232 17.34 -46.29 11.43
C LEU A 232 17.85 -46.12 12.86
N LYS A 233 17.83 -47.23 13.61
CA LYS A 233 18.78 -47.53 14.67
C LYS A 233 20.19 -47.25 14.16
N ALA A 234 20.81 -46.16 14.58
CA ALA A 234 22.26 -46.01 14.61
C ALA A 234 22.60 -44.88 15.58
N LEU A 235 22.93 -45.26 16.82
CA LEU A 235 23.91 -44.64 17.73
C LEU A 235 23.85 -45.44 19.05
N MET A 236 24.48 -46.61 19.01
CA MET A 236 25.44 -47.00 20.04
C MET A 236 26.80 -46.50 19.55
#